data_AF-A0A7V9HAG8-F1
#
_entry.id   AF-A0A7V9HAG8-F1
#
_cell.length_a   1.000
_cell.length_b   1.000
_cell.length_c   1.000
_cell.angle_alpha   90.00
_cell.angle_beta   90.00
_cell.angle_gamma   90.00
#
_symmetry.space_group_name_H-M   'P 1'
#
loop_
_entity.id
_entity.type
_entity.pdbx_description
1 polymer ?
#
loop_
_entity_poly.entity_id
_entity_poly.type
_entity_poly.pdbx_seq_one_letter_code
_entity_poly.pdbx_strand_id
1 'polypeptide(L)'
;MRVEFFFDLADPFSYLAAERVERAFDAVTWSPCTGPTLRGFSHADAQALLRRQAEERASALRMPLVWPERFPADVPAAMRVATLASECGRGAAFVHAAGRLAFCGGFDLEDPDVLAEAAAAAGLAGDACLDAARDTRRDAPARSAGRALVAAGVDRLPALRVGGVLHSGEHRIAEAAAAARYADAN
;
A
#
# COMPACT_ATOMS: atom_id res chain seq x y z
N MET A 1 17.96 -11.37 4.13
CA MET A 1 17.98 -10.30 3.11
C MET A 1 17.04 -9.13 3.45
N ARG A 2 17.27 -7.89 2.96
CA ARG A 2 16.35 -6.74 3.18
C ARG A 2 15.24 -6.74 2.13
N VAL A 3 13.99 -6.75 2.58
CA VAL A 3 12.79 -6.64 1.75
C VAL A 3 12.06 -5.34 2.07
N GLU A 4 11.67 -4.60 1.05
CA GLU A 4 10.90 -3.36 1.18
C GLU A 4 9.67 -3.41 0.27
N PHE A 5 8.51 -3.11 0.86
CA PHE A 5 7.22 -3.09 0.20
C PHE A 5 6.73 -1.66 0.06
N PHE A 6 6.57 -1.23 -1.18
CA PHE A 6 6.06 0.09 -1.54
C PHE A 6 4.59 0.01 -1.91
N PHE A 7 3.77 0.87 -1.30
CA PHE A 7 2.32 0.80 -1.40
C PHE A 7 1.66 2.19 -1.41
N ASP A 8 0.43 2.23 -1.91
CA ASP A 8 -0.48 3.37 -1.77
C ASP A 8 -1.83 2.87 -1.24
N LEU A 9 -2.38 3.49 -0.19
CA LEU A 9 -3.62 3.03 0.45
C LEU A 9 -4.88 3.25 -0.40
N ALA A 10 -4.80 4.05 -1.46
CA ALA A 10 -5.88 4.18 -2.44
C ALA A 10 -5.78 3.20 -3.62
N ASP A 11 -4.74 2.36 -3.66
CA ASP A 11 -4.57 1.34 -4.70
C ASP A 11 -5.10 -0.03 -4.23
N PRO A 12 -6.12 -0.61 -4.90
CA PRO A 12 -6.66 -1.92 -4.52
C PRO A 12 -5.62 -3.04 -4.63
N PHE A 13 -4.64 -2.94 -5.55
CA PHE A 13 -3.61 -3.96 -5.68
C PHE A 13 -2.62 -3.93 -4.51
N SER A 14 -2.38 -2.73 -3.94
CA SER A 14 -1.59 -2.57 -2.71
C SER A 14 -2.27 -3.28 -1.53
N TYR A 15 -3.60 -3.20 -1.40
CA TYR A 15 -4.36 -3.98 -0.41
C TYR A 15 -4.24 -5.50 -0.65
N LEU A 16 -4.49 -5.97 -1.88
CA LEU A 16 -4.39 -7.39 -2.21
C LEU A 16 -2.98 -7.96 -1.96
N ALA A 17 -1.95 -7.14 -2.20
CA ALA A 17 -0.57 -7.48 -1.91
C ALA A 17 -0.26 -7.49 -0.41
N ALA A 18 -0.69 -6.48 0.34
CA ALA A 18 -0.41 -6.34 1.76
C ALA A 18 -0.82 -7.60 2.52
N GLU A 19 -2.01 -8.14 2.25
CA GLU A 19 -2.54 -9.39 2.83
C GLU A 19 -1.67 -10.64 2.59
N ARG A 20 -0.67 -10.55 1.70
CA ARG A 20 0.16 -11.69 1.30
C ARG A 20 1.64 -11.50 1.61
N VAL A 21 2.11 -10.26 1.70
CA VAL A 21 3.54 -9.92 1.83
C VAL A 21 4.15 -10.50 3.10
N GLU A 22 3.49 -10.44 4.25
CA GLU A 22 4.02 -11.01 5.52
C GLU A 22 4.09 -12.54 5.51
N ARG A 23 3.29 -13.21 4.68
CA ARG A 23 3.39 -14.68 4.51
C ARG A 23 4.52 -15.07 3.56
N ALA A 24 5.00 -14.13 2.77
CA ALA A 24 6.01 -14.35 1.75
C ALA A 24 7.43 -14.09 2.22
N PHE A 25 7.61 -13.28 3.27
CA PHE A 25 8.91 -12.82 3.78
C PHE A 25 8.88 -12.70 5.30
N ASP A 26 10.00 -13.06 5.96
CA ASP A 26 10.10 -13.01 7.43
C ASP A 26 10.17 -11.59 8.00
N ALA A 27 10.71 -10.63 7.24
CA ALA A 27 10.84 -9.24 7.65
C ALA A 27 10.70 -8.29 6.46
N VAL A 28 9.81 -7.30 6.57
CA VAL A 28 9.49 -6.35 5.50
C VAL A 28 9.49 -4.93 6.03
N THR A 29 10.20 -4.04 5.34
CA THR A 29 10.06 -2.58 5.53
C THR A 29 8.85 -2.11 4.74
N TRP A 30 7.91 -1.43 5.39
CA TRP A 30 6.70 -0.90 4.76
C TRP A 30 6.91 0.56 4.42
N SER A 31 6.90 0.91 3.13
CA SER A 31 7.27 2.24 2.65
C SER A 31 6.12 2.88 1.87
N PRO A 32 5.42 3.88 2.46
CA PRO A 32 4.39 4.63 1.75
C PRO A 32 4.97 5.29 0.51
N CYS A 33 4.26 5.15 -0.60
CA CYS A 33 4.71 5.60 -1.90
C CYS A 33 3.51 6.12 -2.68
N THR A 34 3.65 7.29 -3.31
CA THR A 34 2.59 7.82 -4.16
C THR A 34 3.16 8.52 -5.37
N GLY A 35 2.45 8.47 -6.49
CA GLY A 35 2.88 9.07 -7.74
C GLY A 35 1.80 8.99 -8.81
N PRO A 36 1.50 10.08 -9.54
CA PRO A 36 0.50 10.07 -10.60
C PRO A 36 0.76 8.99 -11.66
N THR A 37 2.03 8.80 -12.03
CA THR A 37 2.48 7.78 -13.00
C THR A 37 2.22 6.35 -12.53
N LEU A 38 2.18 6.11 -11.21
CA LEU A 38 2.03 4.79 -10.62
C LEU A 38 0.55 4.38 -10.42
N ARG A 39 -0.38 5.34 -10.51
CA ARG A 39 -1.82 5.15 -10.20
C ARG A 39 -2.66 4.68 -11.39
N GLY A 40 -2.27 4.97 -12.63
CA GLY A 40 -3.00 4.53 -13.82
C GLY A 40 -4.42 5.10 -14.04
N PHE A 41 -4.93 5.98 -13.17
CA PHE A 41 -6.29 6.56 -13.21
C PHE A 41 -6.51 7.69 -14.26
N SER A 42 -5.91 7.61 -15.45
CA SER A 42 -5.88 8.79 -16.33
C SER A 42 -7.23 9.17 -16.93
N HIS A 43 -8.13 8.20 -17.18
CA HIS A 43 -9.44 8.41 -17.82
C HIS A 43 -10.46 7.35 -17.37
N ALA A 44 -11.76 7.56 -17.65
CA ALA A 44 -12.85 6.68 -17.22
C ALA A 44 -12.67 5.21 -17.65
N ASP A 45 -12.21 4.97 -18.88
CA ASP A 45 -11.94 3.61 -19.38
C ASP A 45 -10.83 2.90 -18.59
N ALA A 46 -9.81 3.65 -18.18
CA ALA A 46 -8.72 3.12 -17.35
C ALA A 46 -9.23 2.73 -15.95
N GLN A 47 -10.16 3.50 -15.39
CA GLN A 47 -10.79 3.19 -14.10
C GLN A 47 -11.67 1.93 -14.19
N ALA A 48 -12.48 1.79 -15.24
CA ALA A 48 -13.31 0.60 -15.45
C ALA A 48 -12.45 -0.66 -15.63
N LEU A 49 -11.37 -0.56 -16.42
CA LEU A 49 -10.41 -1.65 -16.59
C LEU A 49 -9.75 -2.04 -15.26
N LEU A 50 -9.29 -1.06 -14.48
CA LEU A 50 -8.67 -1.29 -13.19
C LEU A 50 -9.63 -1.98 -12.21
N ARG A 51 -10.89 -1.52 -12.14
CA ARG A 51 -11.91 -2.15 -11.29
C ARG A 51 -12.11 -3.62 -11.65
N ARG A 52 -12.31 -3.89 -12.94
CA ARG A 52 -12.44 -5.26 -13.45
C ARG A 52 -11.23 -6.13 -13.10
N GLN A 53 -10.02 -5.61 -13.32
CA GLN A 53 -8.78 -6.34 -13.02
C GLN A 53 -8.62 -6.63 -11.52
N ALA A 54 -8.97 -5.68 -10.67
CA ALA A 54 -8.92 -5.84 -9.23
C ALA A 54 -9.95 -6.88 -8.75
N GLU A 55 -11.17 -6.86 -9.29
CA GLU A 55 -12.23 -7.83 -8.99
C GLU A 55 -11.87 -9.25 -9.44
N GLU A 56 -11.40 -9.41 -10.68
CA GLU A 56 -10.88 -10.68 -11.20
C GLU A 56 -9.75 -11.21 -10.31
N ARG A 57 -8.84 -10.32 -9.90
CA ARG A 57 -7.72 -10.69 -9.05
C ARG A 57 -8.15 -11.06 -7.63
N ALA A 58 -9.02 -10.28 -7.00
CA ALA A 58 -9.57 -10.57 -5.68
C ALA A 58 -10.30 -11.92 -5.66
N SER A 59 -11.10 -12.21 -6.71
CA SER A 59 -11.76 -13.50 -6.92
C SER A 59 -10.75 -14.64 -7.01
N ALA A 60 -9.70 -14.49 -7.83
CA ALA A 60 -8.64 -15.50 -7.97
C ALA A 60 -7.88 -15.74 -6.64
N LEU A 61 -7.76 -14.72 -5.80
CA LEU A 61 -7.14 -14.80 -4.47
C LEU A 61 -8.10 -15.22 -3.36
N ARG A 62 -9.40 -15.33 -3.64
CA ARG A 62 -10.48 -15.54 -2.67
C ARG A 62 -10.46 -14.49 -1.55
N MET A 63 -10.20 -13.24 -1.92
CA MET A 63 -10.19 -12.11 -1.01
C MET A 63 -11.43 -11.23 -1.22
N PRO A 64 -11.99 -10.65 -0.16
CA PRO A 64 -13.05 -9.65 -0.31
C PRO A 64 -12.50 -8.39 -0.99
N LEU A 65 -13.31 -7.79 -1.84
CA LEU A 65 -13.08 -6.49 -2.43
C LEU A 65 -14.39 -5.71 -2.49
N VAL A 66 -14.53 -4.75 -1.57
CA VAL A 66 -15.57 -3.72 -1.57
C VAL A 66 -14.90 -2.42 -1.97
N TRP A 67 -15.56 -1.65 -2.83
CA TRP A 67 -15.01 -0.38 -3.27
C TRP A 67 -15.21 0.70 -2.20
N PRO A 68 -14.17 1.44 -1.79
CA PRO A 68 -14.32 2.57 -0.88
C PRO A 68 -15.33 3.60 -1.41
N GLU A 69 -16.09 4.22 -0.52
CA GLU A 69 -17.15 5.18 -0.84
C GLU A 69 -16.72 6.25 -1.86
N ARG A 70 -15.49 6.78 -1.70
CA ARG A 70 -14.95 7.83 -2.56
C ARG A 70 -14.03 7.34 -3.65
N PHE A 71 -13.90 6.03 -3.88
CA PHE A 71 -13.01 5.51 -4.90
C PHE A 71 -13.42 5.98 -6.32
N PRO A 72 -12.51 6.50 -7.15
CA PRO A 72 -11.04 6.55 -7.00
C PRO A 72 -10.51 7.92 -6.53
N ALA A 73 -10.71 8.27 -5.28
CA ALA A 73 -10.10 9.44 -4.65
C ALA A 73 -8.73 9.12 -4.02
N ASP A 74 -7.89 10.15 -3.91
CA ASP A 74 -6.65 10.09 -3.13
C ASP A 74 -6.95 10.11 -1.63
N VAL A 75 -6.03 9.52 -0.85
CA VAL A 75 -6.14 9.41 0.62
C VAL A 75 -4.92 10.03 1.33
N PRO A 76 -4.67 11.34 1.16
CA PRO A 76 -3.46 11.99 1.68
C PRO A 76 -3.36 11.92 3.21
N ALA A 77 -4.45 12.07 3.97
CA ALA A 77 -4.41 11.97 5.42
C ALA A 77 -3.98 10.55 5.84
N ALA A 78 -4.57 9.53 5.21
CA ALA A 78 -4.22 8.14 5.47
C ALA A 78 -2.76 7.82 5.12
N MET A 79 -2.25 8.35 4.01
CA MET A 79 -0.85 8.16 3.60
C MET A 79 0.16 8.83 4.55
N ARG A 80 -0.19 9.95 5.18
CA ARG A 80 0.64 10.58 6.22
C ARG A 80 0.68 9.74 7.49
N VAL A 81 -0.47 9.21 7.91
CA VAL A 81 -0.52 8.28 9.05
C VAL A 81 0.23 7.00 8.73
N ALA A 82 0.18 6.50 7.50
CA ALA A 82 1.00 5.35 7.08
C ALA A 82 2.51 5.66 7.21
N THR A 83 2.93 6.89 6.92
CA THR A 83 4.32 7.33 7.10
C THR A 83 4.72 7.33 8.58
N LEU A 84 3.88 7.88 9.47
CA LEU A 84 4.09 7.76 10.91
C LEU A 84 4.16 6.30 11.35
N ALA A 85 3.23 5.46 10.90
CA ALA A 85 3.17 4.06 11.25
C ALA A 85 4.47 3.33 10.87
N SER A 86 4.98 3.57 9.67
CA SER A 86 6.26 3.01 9.22
C SER A 86 7.44 3.48 10.07
N GLU A 87 7.51 4.76 10.44
CA GLU A 87 8.54 5.30 11.33
C GLU A 87 8.51 4.65 12.73
N CYS A 88 7.31 4.32 13.22
CA CYS A 88 7.11 3.69 14.53
C CYS A 88 7.20 2.15 14.49
N GLY A 89 7.53 1.53 13.36
CA GLY A 89 7.55 0.07 13.23
C GLY A 89 6.16 -0.58 13.27
N ARG A 90 5.11 0.19 13.02
CA ARG A 90 3.70 -0.23 12.96
C ARG A 90 3.12 -0.24 11.54
N GLY A 91 3.97 -0.08 10.52
CA GLY A 91 3.56 -0.01 9.12
C GLY A 91 2.68 -1.17 8.67
N ALA A 92 3.08 -2.41 8.94
CA ALA A 92 2.28 -3.61 8.63
C ALA A 92 0.88 -3.53 9.24
N ALA A 93 0.81 -3.37 10.57
CA ALA A 93 -0.44 -3.36 11.31
C ALA A 93 -1.39 -2.26 10.82
N PHE A 94 -0.87 -1.06 10.55
CA PHE A 94 -1.66 0.04 10.02
C PHE A 94 -2.15 -0.20 8.60
N VAL A 95 -1.30 -0.66 7.70
CA VAL A 95 -1.68 -0.91 6.30
C VAL A 95 -2.73 -2.02 6.20
N HIS A 96 -2.62 -3.06 7.01
CA HIS A 96 -3.66 -4.09 7.10
C HIS A 96 -4.98 -3.54 7.63
N ALA A 97 -4.96 -2.77 8.72
CA ALA A 97 -6.17 -2.20 9.30
C ALA A 97 -6.86 -1.23 8.32
N ALA A 98 -6.12 -0.26 7.79
CA ALA A 98 -6.62 0.71 6.83
C ALA A 98 -7.08 0.05 5.52
N GLY A 99 -6.28 -0.88 4.97
CA GLY A 99 -6.62 -1.60 3.75
C GLY A 99 -7.91 -2.42 3.89
N ARG A 100 -8.14 -3.05 5.04
CA ARG A 100 -9.39 -3.79 5.31
C ARG A 100 -10.59 -2.87 5.51
N LEU A 101 -10.45 -1.75 6.23
CA LEU A 101 -11.53 -0.78 6.34
C LEU A 101 -11.94 -0.24 4.96
N ALA A 102 -10.96 0.12 4.13
CA ALA A 102 -11.20 0.60 2.77
C ALA A 102 -11.79 -0.48 1.86
N PHE A 103 -11.08 -1.60 1.68
CA PHE A 103 -11.34 -2.57 0.61
C PHE A 103 -12.05 -3.84 1.06
N CYS A 104 -12.31 -4.04 2.36
CA CYS A 104 -13.30 -5.02 2.84
C CYS A 104 -14.57 -4.33 3.32
N GLY A 105 -14.45 -3.17 3.96
CA GLY A 105 -15.56 -2.41 4.55
C GLY A 105 -16.20 -1.39 3.62
N GLY A 106 -15.48 -0.90 2.61
CA GLY A 106 -15.96 0.18 1.74
C GLY A 106 -15.88 1.58 2.36
N PHE A 107 -15.16 1.74 3.47
CA PHE A 107 -15.08 3.00 4.20
C PHE A 107 -14.12 4.03 3.54
N ASP A 108 -14.36 5.31 3.78
CA ASP A 108 -13.47 6.40 3.40
C ASP A 108 -12.32 6.54 4.41
N LEU A 109 -11.07 6.41 3.96
CA LEU A 109 -9.89 6.60 4.82
C LEU A 109 -9.57 8.08 5.08
N GLU A 110 -10.24 9.01 4.42
CA GLU A 110 -10.17 10.43 4.75
C GLU A 110 -11.21 10.85 5.81
N ASP A 111 -12.11 9.94 6.21
CA ASP A 111 -12.94 10.14 7.40
C ASP A 111 -12.05 10.03 8.67
N PRO A 112 -11.99 11.07 9.51
CA PRO A 112 -11.17 11.06 10.72
C PRO A 112 -11.48 9.90 11.68
N ASP A 113 -12.74 9.46 11.78
CA ASP A 113 -13.15 8.40 12.71
C ASP A 113 -12.70 7.03 12.19
N VAL A 114 -12.83 6.78 10.88
CA VAL A 114 -12.32 5.56 10.21
C VAL A 114 -10.80 5.51 10.31
N LEU A 115 -10.13 6.63 10.07
CA LEU A 115 -8.67 6.72 10.17
C LEU A 115 -8.17 6.50 11.61
N ALA A 116 -8.90 7.02 12.61
CA ALA A 116 -8.62 6.78 14.01
C ALA A 116 -8.81 5.30 14.39
N GLU A 117 -9.84 4.63 13.85
CA GLU A 117 -10.04 3.19 14.03
C GLU A 117 -8.84 2.38 13.48
N ALA A 118 -8.39 2.68 12.26
CA ALA A 118 -7.22 2.05 11.65
C ALA A 118 -5.96 2.23 12.52
N ALA A 119 -5.75 3.45 13.02
CA ALA A 119 -4.63 3.79 13.87
C ALA A 119 -4.69 3.07 15.23
N ALA A 120 -5.85 3.01 15.87
CA ALA A 120 -6.06 2.30 17.12
C ALA A 120 -5.80 0.79 16.96
N ALA A 121 -6.29 0.18 15.88
CA ALA A 121 -6.04 -1.22 15.56
C ALA A 121 -4.53 -1.51 15.34
N ALA A 122 -3.78 -0.52 14.85
CA ALA A 122 -2.33 -0.60 14.69
C ALA A 122 -1.51 -0.29 15.96
N GLY A 123 -2.19 0.09 17.06
CA GLY A 123 -1.55 0.50 18.31
C GLY A 123 -0.87 1.87 18.24
N LEU A 124 -1.34 2.75 17.37
CA LEU A 124 -0.91 4.16 17.31
C LEU A 124 -1.74 5.00 18.28
N ALA A 125 -1.10 5.96 18.92
CA ALA A 125 -1.79 6.92 19.79
C ALA A 125 -2.69 7.84 18.96
N GLY A 126 -3.90 8.15 19.47
CA GLY A 126 -4.90 8.91 18.74
C GLY A 126 -4.46 10.35 18.43
N ASP A 127 -3.78 11.01 19.37
CA ASP A 127 -3.18 12.33 19.18
C ASP A 127 -2.11 12.32 18.08
N ALA A 128 -1.20 11.34 18.12
CA ALA A 128 -0.17 11.17 17.10
C ALA A 128 -0.78 10.90 15.71
N CYS A 129 -1.86 10.12 15.63
CA CYS A 129 -2.59 9.89 14.39
C CYS A 129 -3.18 11.20 13.82
N LEU A 130 -3.89 11.96 14.64
CA LEU A 130 -4.51 13.23 14.24
C LEU A 130 -3.47 14.26 13.80
N ASP A 131 -2.36 14.36 14.53
CA ASP A 131 -1.25 15.25 14.19
C ASP A 131 -0.61 14.84 12.87
N ALA A 132 -0.34 13.54 12.67
CA ALA A 132 0.24 13.05 11.43
C ALA A 132 -0.70 13.25 10.23
N ALA A 133 -2.01 13.00 10.38
CA ALA A 133 -3.00 13.20 9.32
C ALA A 133 -3.00 14.65 8.78
N ARG A 134 -2.68 15.63 9.65
CA ARG A 134 -2.62 17.06 9.32
C ARG A 134 -1.23 17.53 8.89
N ASP A 135 -0.17 16.75 9.14
CA ASP A 135 1.20 17.13 8.83
C ASP A 135 1.55 16.92 7.35
N THR A 136 1.35 17.96 6.54
CA THR A 136 1.64 17.97 5.11
C THR A 136 3.12 17.75 4.77
N ARG A 137 4.05 17.92 5.73
CA ARG A 137 5.48 17.65 5.50
C ARG A 137 5.73 16.17 5.24
N ARG A 138 4.86 15.28 5.72
CA ARG A 138 4.92 13.83 5.50
C ARG A 138 4.59 13.43 4.04
N ASP A 139 4.07 14.34 3.22
CA ASP A 139 3.78 14.06 1.81
C ASP A 139 5.06 13.96 0.96
N ALA A 140 6.06 14.79 1.26
CA ALA A 140 7.25 14.92 0.43
C ALA A 140 8.08 13.62 0.36
N PRO A 141 8.32 12.89 1.47
CA PRO A 141 8.97 11.58 1.44
C PRO A 141 8.24 10.57 0.55
N ALA A 142 6.92 10.39 0.71
CA ALA A 142 6.14 9.43 -0.07
C ALA A 142 6.16 9.74 -1.57
N ARG A 143 6.07 11.03 -1.96
CA ARG A 143 6.22 11.46 -3.35
C ARG A 143 7.64 11.25 -3.87
N SER A 144 8.66 11.43 -3.02
CA SER A 144 10.06 11.20 -3.39
C SER A 144 10.34 9.72 -3.64
N ALA A 145 9.78 8.83 -2.81
CA ALA A 145 9.81 7.40 -3.03
C ALA A 145 9.18 7.03 -4.38
N GLY A 146 8.01 7.60 -4.70
CA GLY A 146 7.35 7.40 -6.00
C GLY A 146 8.21 7.81 -7.19
N ARG A 147 8.81 9.01 -7.13
CA ARG A 147 9.73 9.46 -8.19
C ARG A 147 10.95 8.56 -8.35
N ALA A 148 11.52 8.09 -7.24
CA ALA A 148 12.68 7.19 -7.27
C ALA A 148 12.33 5.82 -7.88
N LEU A 149 11.14 5.27 -7.59
CA LEU A 149 10.67 4.04 -8.20
C LEU A 149 10.46 4.19 -9.71
N VAL A 150 9.80 5.27 -10.14
CA VAL A 150 9.62 5.57 -11.57
C VAL A 150 10.96 5.70 -12.29
N ALA A 151 11.93 6.41 -11.69
CA ALA A 151 13.28 6.54 -12.23
C ALA A 151 14.02 5.19 -12.32
N ALA A 152 13.65 4.22 -11.46
CA ALA A 152 14.18 2.87 -11.46
C ALA A 152 13.38 1.89 -12.35
N GLY A 153 12.41 2.37 -13.14
CA GLY A 153 11.65 1.57 -14.10
C GLY A 153 10.39 0.89 -13.53
N VAL A 154 9.97 1.23 -12.31
CA VAL A 154 8.68 0.78 -11.76
C VAL A 154 7.57 1.58 -12.41
N ASP A 155 6.60 0.87 -12.99
CA ASP A 155 5.49 1.44 -13.73
C ASP A 155 4.17 1.46 -12.96
N ARG A 156 4.06 0.68 -11.87
CA ARG A 156 2.84 0.57 -11.06
C ARG A 156 3.14 0.20 -9.61
N LEU A 157 2.21 0.52 -8.73
CA LEU A 157 2.18 -0.01 -7.37
C LEU A 157 1.27 -1.27 -7.29
N PRO A 158 1.41 -2.08 -6.24
CA PRO A 158 2.51 -2.04 -5.28
C PRO A 158 3.83 -2.50 -5.92
N ALA A 159 4.96 -2.23 -5.25
CA ALA A 159 6.26 -2.72 -5.69
C ALA A 159 7.02 -3.36 -4.52
N LEU A 160 7.88 -4.34 -4.83
CA LEU A 160 8.76 -4.98 -3.86
C LEU A 160 10.21 -4.78 -4.27
N ARG A 161 11.05 -4.38 -3.31
CA ARG A 161 12.50 -4.46 -3.44
C ARG A 161 13.00 -5.65 -2.64
N VAL A 162 13.69 -6.57 -3.30
CA VAL A 162 14.34 -7.72 -2.67
C VAL A 162 15.84 -7.62 -2.95
N GLY A 163 16.61 -7.25 -1.94
CA GLY A 163 18.02 -6.88 -2.13
C GLY A 163 18.16 -5.69 -3.09
N GLY A 164 18.81 -5.90 -4.24
CA GLY A 164 18.98 -4.89 -5.29
C GLY A 164 17.90 -4.87 -6.37
N VAL A 165 17.00 -5.87 -6.40
CA VAL A 165 16.04 -6.07 -7.50
C VAL A 165 14.68 -5.49 -7.14
N LEU A 166 14.04 -4.82 -8.11
CA LEU A 166 12.69 -4.29 -7.99
C LEU A 166 11.69 -5.14 -8.79
N HIS A 167 10.54 -5.42 -8.18
CA HIS A 167 9.42 -6.15 -8.76
C HIS A 167 8.18 -5.26 -8.74
N SER A 168 7.65 -4.95 -9.92
CA SER A 168 6.51 -4.03 -10.12
C SER A 168 5.18 -4.78 -10.22
N GLY A 169 4.20 -4.46 -9.37
CA GLY A 169 2.84 -4.99 -9.37
C GLY A 169 2.60 -6.21 -8.47
N GLU A 170 1.36 -6.36 -7.98
CA GLU A 170 0.93 -7.42 -7.05
C GLU A 170 1.24 -8.84 -7.56
N HIS A 171 1.10 -9.10 -8.86
CA HIS A 171 1.33 -10.42 -9.44
C HIS A 171 2.78 -10.91 -9.30
N ARG A 172 3.75 -10.00 -9.07
CA ARG A 172 5.18 -10.32 -8.94
C ARG A 172 5.61 -10.68 -7.52
N ILE A 173 4.72 -10.64 -6.51
CA ILE A 173 5.08 -10.98 -5.12
C ILE A 173 5.63 -12.40 -5.00
N ALA A 174 5.02 -13.37 -5.69
CA ALA A 174 5.47 -14.75 -5.65
C ALA A 174 6.86 -14.94 -6.29
N GLU A 175 7.14 -14.20 -7.37
CA GLU A 175 8.45 -14.18 -8.01
C GLU A 175 9.50 -13.56 -7.09
N ALA A 176 9.19 -12.42 -6.46
CA ALA A 176 10.05 -11.75 -5.50
C ALA A 176 10.38 -12.66 -4.30
N ALA A 177 9.39 -13.41 -3.81
CA ALA A 177 9.56 -14.38 -2.72
C ALA A 177 10.44 -15.58 -3.13
N ALA A 178 10.28 -16.08 -4.36
CA ALA A 178 11.14 -17.14 -4.88
C ALA A 178 12.59 -16.66 -4.99
N ALA A 179 12.81 -15.46 -5.58
CA ALA A 179 14.14 -14.84 -5.66
C ALA A 179 14.77 -14.66 -4.28
N ALA A 180 13.96 -14.33 -3.26
CA ALA A 180 14.45 -14.19 -1.90
C ALA A 180 15.05 -15.48 -1.33
N ARG A 181 14.32 -16.58 -1.46
CA ARG A 181 14.74 -17.90 -0.96
C ARG A 181 15.97 -18.44 -1.69
N TYR A 182 16.08 -18.21 -3.00
CA TYR A 182 17.25 -18.61 -3.77
C TYR A 182 18.52 -17.89 -3.31
N ALA A 183 18.41 -16.61 -2.96
CA ALA A 183 19.55 -15.84 -2.47
C ALA A 183 19.97 -16.21 -1.04
N ASP A 184 19.04 -16.60 -0.16
CA ASP A 184 19.37 -17.04 1.20
C ASP A 184 19.94 -18.48 1.25
N ALA A 185 19.76 -19.27 0.18
CA ALA A 185 20.26 -20.64 0.07
C ALA A 185 21.68 -20.76 -0.53
N ASN A 186 22.23 -19.67 -1.07
CA ASN A 186 23.55 -19.58 -1.70
C ASN A 186 24.49 -18.67 -0.90
#